data_AF-A0A4Z0L474-F1
#
_entry.id   AF-A0A4Z0L474-F1
#
_cell.length_a   1.000
_cell.length_b   1.000
_cell.length_c   1.000
_cell.angle_alpha   90.00
_cell.angle_beta   90.00
_cell.angle_gamma   90.00
#
_symmetry.space_group_name_H-M   'P 1'
#
loop_
_entity.id
_entity.type
_entity.pdbx_description
1 polymer ?
#
loop_
_entity_poly.entity_id
_entity_poly.type
_entity_poly.pdbx_seq_one_letter_code
_entity_poly.pdbx_strand_id
1 'polypeptide(L)'
;AVMLCGVSAKGKYPLEAGSIMATICERTDRVMKSRLDYNNDSRKLRITEAVCRGAVETAEKLEAPLIVVATQGGNSARAVRTYFPAATILALTTNEVTARQLVLSKGVVSQLVKEINSTDDFYRLGKDVALQSGLAQKGDVVVMVSGALVPSGTTNTASVHVL
;
A
#
# COMPACT_ATOMS: atom_id res chain seq x y z
N ALA A 1 -10.70 5.56 5.98
CA ALA A 1 -12.01 4.92 5.90
C ALA A 1 -13.10 5.93 6.24
N VAL A 2 -14.32 5.67 5.80
CA VAL A 2 -15.54 6.40 6.16
C VAL A 2 -16.56 5.37 6.68
N MET A 3 -17.37 5.73 7.68
CA MET A 3 -18.31 4.79 8.30
C MET A 3 -19.74 5.17 7.97
N LEU A 4 -20.53 4.19 7.53
CA LEU A 4 -21.97 4.29 7.37
C LEU A 4 -22.64 3.65 8.59
N CYS A 5 -23.49 4.42 9.30
CA CYS A 5 -24.19 3.95 10.49
C CYS A 5 -25.67 3.62 10.18
N GLY A 6 -26.62 4.48 10.57
CA GLY A 6 -28.05 4.21 10.41
C GLY A 6 -28.50 3.98 8.96
N VAL A 7 -27.83 4.62 8.01
CA VAL A 7 -28.16 4.53 6.57
C VAL A 7 -27.92 3.14 5.98
N SER A 8 -26.93 2.39 6.48
CA SER A 8 -26.66 1.01 6.04
C SER A 8 -27.41 -0.03 6.87
N ALA A 9 -27.72 0.27 8.14
CA ALA A 9 -28.33 -0.71 9.06
C ALA A 9 -29.86 -0.76 9.01
N LYS A 10 -30.53 0.41 8.95
CA LYS A 10 -32.00 0.52 9.01
C LYS A 10 -32.57 1.46 7.95
N GLY A 11 -31.74 1.92 7.02
CA GLY A 11 -32.14 2.82 5.94
C GLY A 11 -33.02 2.11 4.91
N LYS A 12 -33.86 2.88 4.22
CA LYS A 12 -34.67 2.37 3.09
C LYS A 12 -33.83 2.06 1.84
N TYR A 13 -32.64 2.66 1.74
CA TYR A 13 -31.77 2.64 0.57
C TYR A 13 -30.30 2.35 0.95
N PRO A 14 -30.01 1.19 1.57
CA PRO A 14 -28.67 0.89 2.07
C PRO A 14 -27.65 0.67 0.94
N LEU A 15 -28.09 0.14 -0.21
CA LEU A 15 -27.24 -0.11 -1.38
C LEU A 15 -26.85 1.20 -2.07
N GLU A 16 -27.80 2.11 -2.21
CA GLU A 16 -27.59 3.45 -2.77
C GLU A 16 -26.69 4.28 -1.87
N ALA A 17 -26.85 4.19 -0.54
CA ALA A 17 -25.97 4.82 0.42
C ALA A 17 -24.52 4.34 0.29
N GLY A 18 -24.31 3.03 0.11
CA GLY A 18 -23.00 2.46 -0.17
C GLY A 18 -22.43 2.94 -1.52
N SER A 19 -23.27 2.90 -2.56
CA SER A 19 -22.88 3.26 -3.93
C SER A 19 -22.49 4.73 -4.03
N ILE A 20 -23.29 5.65 -3.48
CA ILE A 20 -22.98 7.08 -3.49
C ILE A 20 -21.73 7.39 -2.67
N MET A 21 -21.53 6.69 -1.54
CA MET A 21 -20.33 6.85 -0.74
C MET A 21 -19.08 6.42 -1.53
N ALA A 22 -19.15 5.32 -2.27
CA ALA A 22 -18.08 4.88 -3.16
C ALA A 22 -17.78 5.92 -4.25
N THR A 23 -18.80 6.46 -4.91
CA THR A 23 -18.66 7.52 -5.93
C THR A 23 -18.00 8.78 -5.36
N ILE A 24 -18.39 9.21 -4.16
CA ILE A 24 -17.78 10.37 -3.48
C ILE A 24 -16.31 10.09 -3.16
N CYS A 25 -15.99 8.90 -2.62
CA CYS A 25 -14.62 8.52 -2.31
C CYS A 25 -13.75 8.51 -3.57
N GLU A 26 -14.19 7.86 -4.64
CA GLU A 26 -13.46 7.79 -5.90
C GLU A 26 -13.20 9.19 -6.49
N ARG A 27 -14.25 10.03 -6.54
CA ARG A 27 -14.13 11.39 -7.09
C ARG A 27 -13.18 12.26 -6.28
N THR A 28 -13.19 12.11 -4.96
CA THR A 28 -12.34 12.87 -4.02
C THR A 28 -10.90 12.38 -4.09
N ASP A 29 -10.69 11.07 -4.19
CA ASP A 29 -9.36 10.46 -4.18
C ASP A 29 -8.55 10.83 -5.42
N ARG A 30 -9.20 10.92 -6.59
CA ARG A 30 -8.57 11.31 -7.86
C ARG A 30 -7.94 12.71 -7.87
N VAL A 31 -8.37 13.63 -6.99
CA VAL A 31 -7.83 15.00 -6.93
C VAL A 31 -6.81 15.19 -5.80
N MET A 32 -6.60 14.17 -4.97
CA MET A 32 -5.56 14.22 -3.95
C MET A 32 -4.19 14.03 -4.60
N LYS A 33 -3.22 14.85 -4.19
CA LYS A 33 -1.82 14.68 -4.55
C LYS A 33 -1.06 13.96 -3.43
N SER A 34 0.07 13.39 -3.81
CA SER A 34 1.03 12.87 -2.84
C SER A 34 1.53 13.95 -1.91
N ARG A 35 1.92 13.54 -0.71
CA ARG A 35 2.34 14.41 0.39
C ARG A 35 3.84 14.26 0.66
N LEU A 36 4.64 14.27 -0.40
CA LEU A 36 6.10 14.22 -0.31
C LEU A 36 6.70 15.50 0.28
N ASP A 37 6.03 16.63 0.09
CA ASP A 37 6.41 17.95 0.60
C ASP A 37 5.92 18.21 2.03
N TYR A 38 5.22 17.25 2.64
CA TYR A 38 4.82 17.37 4.04
C TYR A 38 6.05 17.24 4.92
N ASN A 39 6.65 18.39 5.24
CA ASN A 39 7.79 18.51 6.14
C ASN A 39 7.43 17.88 7.49
N ASN A 40 8.02 16.73 7.76
CA ASN A 40 8.07 16.21 9.11
C ASN A 40 9.00 17.15 9.89
N ASP A 41 8.47 17.85 10.89
CA ASP A 41 9.17 18.84 11.73
C ASP A 41 10.30 18.22 12.59
N SER A 42 10.58 16.93 12.40
CA SER A 42 11.62 16.18 13.07
C SER A 42 12.96 16.32 12.34
N ARG A 43 13.97 16.86 13.04
CA ARG A 43 15.35 17.01 12.51
C ARG A 43 16.03 15.68 12.14
N LYS A 44 15.47 14.53 12.51
CA LYS A 44 16.01 13.19 12.22
C LYS A 44 14.90 12.19 11.93
N LEU A 45 14.78 11.79 10.67
CA LEU A 45 13.86 10.75 10.21
C LEU A 45 14.34 9.36 10.64
N ARG A 46 13.40 8.45 10.89
CA ARG A 46 13.71 7.01 11.06
C ARG A 46 14.06 6.39 9.69
N ILE A 47 14.81 5.28 9.69
CA ILE A 47 15.16 4.54 8.46
C ILE A 47 13.90 4.21 7.63
N THR A 48 12.86 3.68 8.30
CA THR A 48 11.56 3.38 7.69
C THR A 48 10.96 4.58 6.97
N GLU A 49 11.00 5.77 7.57
CA GLU A 49 10.43 6.98 6.96
C GLU A 49 11.23 7.41 5.74
N ALA A 50 12.57 7.42 5.83
CA ALA A 50 13.43 7.79 4.72
C ALA A 50 13.26 6.83 3.52
N VAL A 51 13.24 5.52 3.78
CA VAL A 51 13.07 4.50 2.73
C VAL A 51 11.68 4.53 2.13
N CYS A 52 10.62 4.60 2.95
CA CYS A 52 9.25 4.69 2.42
C CYS A 52 9.00 5.98 1.65
N ARG A 53 9.55 7.12 2.09
CA ARG A 53 9.48 8.37 1.34
C ARG A 53 10.18 8.24 -0.02
N GLY A 54 11.41 7.74 -0.02
CA GLY A 54 12.18 7.52 -1.24
C GLY A 54 11.49 6.53 -2.20
N ALA A 55 10.85 5.49 -1.67
CA ALA A 55 10.08 4.54 -2.47
C ALA A 55 8.86 5.20 -3.14
N VAL A 56 8.11 6.04 -2.43
CA VAL A 56 6.97 6.78 -3.00
C VAL A 56 7.43 7.79 -4.05
N GLU A 57 8.49 8.54 -3.76
CA GLU A 57 9.08 9.49 -4.72
C GLU A 57 9.58 8.77 -5.99
N THR A 58 10.22 7.61 -5.81
CA THR A 58 10.69 6.79 -6.94
C THR A 58 9.52 6.25 -7.74
N ALA A 59 8.46 5.77 -7.08
CA ALA A 59 7.25 5.29 -7.75
C ALA A 59 6.61 6.40 -8.59
N GLU A 60 6.54 7.63 -8.09
CA GLU A 60 5.98 8.77 -8.83
C GLU A 60 6.84 9.17 -10.02
N LYS A 61 8.16 9.25 -9.85
CA LYS A 61 9.10 9.61 -10.93
C LYS A 61 9.14 8.58 -12.05
N LEU A 62 8.91 7.31 -11.72
CA LEU A 62 8.89 6.21 -12.69
C LEU A 62 7.48 5.87 -13.16
N GLU A 63 6.48 6.67 -12.77
CA GLU A 63 5.06 6.44 -13.09
C GLU A 63 4.59 5.01 -12.76
N ALA A 64 5.16 4.42 -11.71
CA ALA A 64 4.87 3.07 -11.28
C ALA A 64 3.42 2.99 -10.75
N PRO A 65 2.53 2.16 -11.33
CA PRO A 65 1.15 2.06 -10.87
C PRO A 65 1.02 1.32 -9.52
N LEU A 66 2.06 0.59 -9.10
CA LEU A 66 2.01 -0.31 -7.96
C LEU A 66 3.28 -0.25 -7.09
N ILE A 67 3.06 -0.21 -5.77
CA ILE A 67 4.09 -0.41 -4.75
C ILE A 67 3.78 -1.71 -4.01
N VAL A 68 4.64 -2.72 -4.14
CA VAL A 68 4.51 -4.00 -3.44
C VAL A 68 5.26 -3.92 -2.11
N VAL A 69 4.61 -4.29 -1.01
CA VAL A 69 5.18 -4.16 0.34
C VAL A 69 5.12 -5.50 1.06
N ALA A 70 6.27 -6.04 1.46
CA ALA A 70 6.32 -7.16 2.40
C ALA A 70 6.07 -6.64 3.83
N THR A 71 5.10 -7.24 4.54
CA THR A 71 4.82 -6.81 5.91
C THR A 71 4.30 -7.93 6.80
N GLN A 72 4.78 -7.97 8.05
CA GLN A 72 4.32 -8.93 9.05
C GLN A 72 3.26 -8.33 9.99
N GLY A 73 3.49 -7.10 10.48
CA GLY A 73 2.54 -6.37 11.36
C GLY A 73 1.76 -5.23 10.69
N GLY A 74 1.99 -4.98 9.40
CA GLY A 74 1.32 -3.93 8.62
C GLY A 74 1.96 -2.55 8.70
N ASN A 75 2.98 -2.36 9.55
CA ASN A 75 3.61 -1.06 9.76
C ASN A 75 4.28 -0.52 8.49
N SER A 76 4.92 -1.36 7.69
CA SER A 76 5.56 -0.97 6.42
C SER A 76 4.54 -0.43 5.42
N ALA A 77 3.41 -1.13 5.24
CA ALA A 77 2.34 -0.69 4.35
C ALA A 77 1.73 0.63 4.82
N ARG A 78 1.53 0.80 6.14
CA ARG A 78 1.06 2.06 6.73
C ARG A 78 2.07 3.19 6.59
N ALA A 79 3.37 2.89 6.69
CA ALA A 79 4.45 3.86 6.52
C ALA A 79 4.52 4.40 5.09
N VAL A 80 4.39 3.53 4.08
CA VAL A 80 4.26 3.94 2.66
C VAL A 80 3.00 4.80 2.49
N ARG A 81 1.87 4.36 3.05
CA ARG A 81 0.58 5.08 2.96
C ARG A 81 0.63 6.50 3.53
N THR A 82 1.48 6.79 4.52
CA THR A 82 1.60 8.13 5.13
C THR A 82 1.86 9.24 4.10
N TYR A 83 2.54 8.90 3.01
CA TYR A 83 2.88 9.84 1.94
C TYR A 83 1.81 9.98 0.86
N PHE A 84 0.67 9.28 0.99
CA PHE A 84 -0.44 9.28 0.02
C PHE A 84 0.04 9.06 -1.44
N PRO A 85 0.76 7.96 -1.73
CA PRO A 85 1.20 7.67 -3.09
C PRO A 85 0.00 7.62 -4.05
N ALA A 86 0.22 8.04 -5.29
CA ALA A 86 -0.74 7.82 -6.38
C ALA A 86 -0.83 6.32 -6.75
N ALA A 87 0.28 5.60 -6.61
CA ALA A 87 0.37 4.17 -6.83
C ALA A 87 -0.46 3.38 -5.79
N THR A 88 -1.05 2.26 -6.23
CA THR A 88 -1.74 1.34 -5.33
C THR A 88 -0.72 0.58 -4.48
N ILE A 89 -0.99 0.39 -3.19
CA ILE A 89 -0.10 -0.35 -2.28
C ILE A 89 -0.58 -1.80 -2.21
N LEU A 90 0.20 -2.75 -2.74
CA LEU A 90 -0.04 -4.18 -2.60
C LEU A 90 0.73 -4.73 -1.40
N ALA A 91 0.05 -4.98 -0.29
CA ALA A 91 0.68 -5.49 0.93
C ALA A 91 0.63 -7.02 1.00
N LEU A 92 1.79 -7.66 0.87
CA LEU A 92 1.95 -9.10 1.04
C LEU A 92 2.23 -9.41 2.50
N THR A 93 1.44 -10.32 3.07
CA THR A 93 1.61 -10.75 4.46
C THR A 93 1.28 -12.22 4.63
N THR A 94 1.93 -12.88 5.58
CA THR A 94 1.61 -14.25 6.00
C THR A 94 0.64 -14.27 7.20
N ASN A 95 0.31 -13.11 7.76
CA ASN A 95 -0.55 -12.99 8.93
C ASN A 95 -1.97 -12.59 8.52
N GLU A 96 -2.93 -13.49 8.71
CA GLU A 96 -4.34 -13.25 8.38
C GLU A 96 -4.93 -12.04 9.11
N VAL A 97 -4.58 -11.85 10.40
CA VAL A 97 -5.08 -10.74 11.19
C VAL A 97 -4.59 -9.43 10.60
N THR A 98 -3.31 -9.36 10.25
CA THR A 98 -2.73 -8.19 9.60
C THR A 98 -3.34 -7.93 8.23
N ALA A 99 -3.57 -8.97 7.42
CA ALA A 99 -4.23 -8.84 6.13
C ALA A 99 -5.61 -8.16 6.27
N ARG A 100 -6.43 -8.62 7.23
CA ARG A 100 -7.76 -8.05 7.52
C ARG A 100 -7.67 -6.62 8.07
N GLN A 101 -6.70 -6.35 8.96
CA GLN A 101 -6.50 -5.00 9.50
C GLN A 101 -6.08 -3.99 8.43
N LEU A 102 -5.32 -4.42 7.42
CA LEU A 102 -4.84 -3.54 6.35
C LEU A 102 -5.96 -3.11 5.40
N VAL A 103 -7.09 -3.82 5.34
CA VAL A 103 -8.27 -3.43 4.53
C VAL A 103 -8.81 -2.04 4.94
N LEU A 104 -8.64 -1.63 6.20
CA LEU A 104 -9.01 -0.30 6.67
C LEU A 104 -8.02 0.81 6.26
N SER A 105 -6.83 0.43 5.81
CA SER A 105 -5.78 1.36 5.39
C SER A 105 -6.04 1.83 3.97
N LYS A 106 -6.21 3.15 3.79
CA LYS A 106 -6.54 3.75 2.49
C LYS A 106 -5.49 3.41 1.43
N GLY A 107 -5.93 2.99 0.24
CA GLY A 107 -5.07 2.71 -0.91
C GLY A 107 -4.23 1.44 -0.76
N VAL A 108 -4.52 0.59 0.24
CA VAL A 108 -3.82 -0.67 0.47
C VAL A 108 -4.72 -1.83 0.08
N VAL A 109 -4.24 -2.65 -0.85
CA VAL A 109 -4.79 -3.97 -1.17
C VAL A 109 -3.91 -5.00 -0.46
N SER A 110 -4.47 -5.74 0.50
CA SER A 110 -3.73 -6.80 1.19
C SER A 110 -3.92 -8.15 0.51
N GLN A 111 -2.84 -8.91 0.38
CA GLN A 111 -2.86 -10.27 -0.12
C GLN A 111 -2.18 -11.19 0.90
N LEU A 112 -2.91 -12.24 1.30
CA LEU A 112 -2.37 -13.31 2.12
C LEU A 112 -1.50 -14.21 1.24
N VAL A 113 -0.25 -14.40 1.65
CA VAL A 113 0.70 -15.32 1.02
C VAL A 113 1.12 -16.39 2.02
N LYS A 114 1.51 -17.57 1.53
CA LYS A 114 1.86 -18.70 2.42
C LYS A 114 3.14 -18.44 3.19
N GLU A 115 4.18 -18.04 2.49
CA GLU A 115 5.51 -17.80 3.04
C GLU A 115 6.29 -16.82 2.17
N ILE A 116 7.30 -16.18 2.77
CA ILE A 116 8.30 -15.35 2.10
C ILE A 116 9.64 -15.74 2.71
N ASN A 117 10.42 -16.56 2.01
CA ASN A 117 11.62 -17.20 2.59
C ASN A 117 12.86 -16.31 2.51
N SER A 118 12.93 -15.44 1.50
CA SER A 118 14.06 -14.55 1.26
C SER A 118 13.61 -13.27 0.57
N THR A 119 14.52 -12.31 0.47
CA THR A 119 14.29 -11.07 -0.28
C THR A 119 14.10 -11.34 -1.77
N ASP A 120 14.85 -12.29 -2.35
CA ASP A 120 14.68 -12.67 -3.76
C ASP A 120 13.35 -13.38 -4.01
N ASP A 121 12.91 -14.23 -3.07
CA ASP A 121 11.61 -14.88 -3.14
C ASP A 121 10.47 -13.85 -3.03
N PHE A 122 10.63 -12.83 -2.17
CA PHE A 122 9.71 -11.69 -2.12
C PHE A 122 9.62 -10.98 -3.47
N TYR A 123 10.74 -10.73 -4.16
CA TYR A 123 10.70 -10.07 -5.46
C TYR A 123 9.97 -10.91 -6.49
N ARG A 124 10.32 -12.20 -6.61
CA ARG A 124 9.65 -13.12 -7.54
C ARG A 124 8.15 -13.21 -7.27
N LEU A 125 7.79 -13.51 -6.02
CA LEU A 125 6.39 -13.60 -5.58
C LEU A 125 5.65 -12.28 -5.77
N GLY A 126 6.29 -11.16 -5.48
CA GLY A 126 5.74 -9.82 -5.67
C GLY A 126 5.37 -9.54 -7.12
N LYS A 127 6.20 -9.95 -8.09
CA LYS A 127 5.91 -9.83 -9.52
C LYS A 127 4.73 -10.71 -9.93
N ASP A 128 4.74 -11.96 -9.49
CA ASP A 128 3.69 -12.92 -9.81
C ASP A 128 2.31 -12.46 -9.28
N VAL A 129 2.26 -12.03 -8.01
CA VAL A 129 1.03 -11.54 -7.39
C VAL A 129 0.59 -10.22 -8.01
N ALA A 130 1.51 -9.31 -8.35
CA ALA A 130 1.19 -8.07 -9.03
C ALA A 130 0.45 -8.33 -10.36
N LEU A 131 0.97 -9.24 -11.19
CA LEU A 131 0.35 -9.63 -12.44
C LEU A 131 -1.00 -10.34 -12.23
N GLN A 132 -1.09 -11.25 -11.27
CA GLN A 132 -2.33 -11.98 -10.96
C GLN A 132 -3.43 -11.07 -10.42
N SER A 133 -3.07 -10.03 -9.67
CA SER A 133 -4.02 -9.07 -9.10
C SER A 133 -4.65 -8.14 -10.14
N GLY A 134 -4.08 -8.05 -11.35
CA GLY A 134 -4.49 -7.11 -12.39
C GLY A 134 -4.21 -5.63 -12.04
N LEU A 135 -3.50 -5.36 -10.95
CA LEU A 135 -3.14 -4.00 -10.52
C LEU A 135 -1.95 -3.42 -11.32
N ALA A 136 -1.22 -4.27 -12.03
CA ALA A 136 -0.12 -3.89 -12.91
C ALA A 136 0.01 -4.92 -14.05
N GLN A 137 0.57 -4.49 -15.18
CA GLN A 137 0.71 -5.25 -16.41
C GLN A 137 2.17 -5.51 -16.75
N LYS A 138 2.41 -6.44 -17.68
CA LYS A 138 3.76 -6.73 -18.18
C LYS A 138 4.36 -5.48 -18.83
N GLY A 139 5.57 -5.12 -18.44
CA GLY A 139 6.23 -3.87 -18.85
C GLY A 139 6.07 -2.71 -17.89
N ASP A 140 5.13 -2.77 -16.93
CA ASP A 140 4.99 -1.74 -15.90
C ASP A 140 6.16 -1.80 -14.92
N VAL A 141 6.57 -0.62 -14.44
CA VAL A 141 7.51 -0.48 -13.33
C VAL A 141 6.78 -0.68 -12.02
N VAL A 142 7.35 -1.49 -11.12
CA VAL A 142 6.85 -1.68 -9.76
C VAL A 142 7.96 -1.42 -8.75
N VAL A 143 7.59 -0.73 -7.66
CA VAL A 143 8.50 -0.49 -6.54
C VAL A 143 8.20 -1.50 -5.45
N MET A 144 9.24 -2.17 -4.95
CA MET A 144 9.13 -3.22 -3.94
C MET A 144 9.81 -2.78 -2.65
N VAL A 145 9.10 -2.81 -1.53
CA VAL A 145 9.55 -2.30 -0.24
C VAL A 145 9.49 -3.40 0.82
N SER A 146 10.57 -3.57 1.57
CA SER A 146 10.66 -4.61 2.61
C SER A 146 11.66 -4.24 3.73
N GLY A 147 11.66 -5.06 4.79
CA GLY A 147 12.72 -5.09 5.79
C GLY A 147 13.62 -6.30 5.53
N ALA A 148 14.85 -6.08 5.09
CA ALA A 148 15.84 -7.12 4.87
C ALA A 148 16.82 -7.19 6.05
N LEU A 149 17.04 -8.40 6.59
CA LEU A 149 17.96 -8.67 7.71
C LEU A 149 17.68 -7.83 8.97
N VAL A 150 16.41 -7.46 9.20
CA VAL A 150 15.96 -6.67 10.35
C VAL A 150 14.75 -7.30 11.01
N PRO A 151 14.54 -7.11 12.33
CA PRO A 151 13.34 -7.58 13.00
C PRO A 151 12.09 -6.86 12.48
N SER A 152 10.93 -7.46 12.72
CA SER A 152 9.62 -6.86 12.39
C SER A 152 9.51 -5.45 13.00
N GLY A 153 9.03 -4.50 12.19
CA GLY A 153 8.88 -3.10 12.58
C GLY A 153 9.88 -2.14 11.93
N THR A 154 10.95 -2.64 11.29
CA THR A 154 11.88 -1.82 10.51
C THR A 154 11.73 -2.11 9.02
N THR A 155 11.63 -1.06 8.21
CA THR A 155 11.65 -1.15 6.75
C THR A 155 12.90 -0.42 6.27
N ASN A 156 13.79 -1.11 5.55
CA ASN A 156 15.11 -0.57 5.21
C ASN A 156 15.49 -0.76 3.74
N THR A 157 14.68 -1.48 2.97
CA THR A 157 15.02 -1.85 1.59
C THR A 157 13.91 -1.42 0.65
N ALA A 158 14.30 -0.78 -0.45
CA ALA A 158 13.45 -0.48 -1.59
C ALA A 158 14.17 -0.92 -2.87
N SER A 159 13.45 -1.57 -3.78
CA SER A 159 13.97 -2.06 -5.05
C SER A 159 12.97 -1.74 -6.17
N VAL A 160 13.47 -1.55 -7.39
CA VAL A 160 12.66 -1.24 -8.57
C VAL A 160 12.76 -2.40 -9.54
N HIS A 161 11.61 -2.85 -10.05
CA HIS A 161 11.51 -3.97 -10.98
C HIS A 161 10.57 -3.64 -12.13
N VAL A 162 10.77 -4.28 -13.28
CA VAL A 162 9.84 -4.27 -14.42
C VAL A 162 9.13 -5.61 -14.45
N LEU A 163 7.80 -5.61 -14.58
CA LEU A 163 6.98 -6.85 -14.61
C LEU A 163 7.17 -7.65 -15.90
#